data_AF-A0A7C5K670-F1
#
_entry.id   AF-A0A7C5K670-F1
#
_cell.length_a   1.000
_cell.length_b   1.000
_cell.length_c   1.000
_cell.angle_alpha   90.00
_cell.angle_beta   90.00
_cell.angle_gamma   90.00
#
_symmetry.space_group_name_H-M   'P 1'
#
loop_
_entity.id
_entity.type
_entity.pdbx_description
1 polymer ?
#
loop_
_entity_poly.entity_id
_entity_poly.type
_entity_poly.pdbx_seq_one_letter_code
_entity_poly.pdbx_strand_id
1 'polypeptide(L)'
;MATKKKGKSRKLLVGLGLDGKDEHIRITTGPNFRLIGGSEETHATMQEKAIKMNEHLQRRGKTLDTISREEFHELADKVELPLLDEPVHRAN
;
A
#
# COMPACT_ATOMS: atom_id res chain seq x y z
N MET A 1 -33.21 -1.04 -20.30
CA MET A 1 -31.74 -0.97 -20.39
C MET A 1 -31.19 -0.68 -19.01
N ALA A 2 -30.62 -1.68 -18.32
CA ALA A 2 -30.06 -1.51 -16.98
C ALA A 2 -28.66 -0.91 -17.09
N THR A 3 -28.46 0.31 -16.56
CA THR A 3 -27.15 0.96 -16.55
C THR A 3 -26.26 0.25 -15.52
N LYS A 4 -25.20 -0.41 -15.98
CA LYS A 4 -24.20 -1.04 -15.11
C LYS A 4 -23.49 0.06 -14.34
N LYS A 5 -23.87 0.26 -13.07
CA LYS A 5 -23.23 1.20 -12.13
C LYS A 5 -21.74 0.85 -12.09
N LYS A 6 -20.87 1.69 -12.68
CA LYS A 6 -19.41 1.53 -12.58
C LYS A 6 -19.07 1.52 -11.10
N GLY A 7 -18.66 0.37 -10.56
CA GLY A 7 -18.24 0.27 -9.16
C GLY A 7 -17.09 1.26 -8.94
N LYS A 8 -17.16 2.06 -7.87
CA LYS A 8 -16.07 2.96 -7.49
C LYS A 8 -14.77 2.15 -7.41
N SER A 9 -13.77 2.53 -8.22
CA SER A 9 -12.44 1.95 -8.18
C SER A 9 -11.82 2.27 -6.81
N ARG A 10 -11.81 1.30 -5.89
CA ARG A 10 -11.19 1.49 -4.58
C ARG A 10 -9.67 1.44 -4.73
N LYS A 11 -8.98 2.48 -4.26
CA LYS A 11 -7.52 2.45 -4.15
C LYS A 11 -7.11 1.48 -3.01
N LEU A 12 -6.14 0.60 -3.28
CA LEU A 12 -5.66 -0.43 -2.36
C LEU A 12 -4.13 -0.36 -2.27
N LEU A 13 -3.59 -0.31 -1.05
CA LEU A 13 -2.15 -0.44 -0.80
C LEU A 13 -1.77 -1.93 -0.82
N VAL A 14 -0.85 -2.33 -1.68
CA VAL A 14 -0.42 -3.74 -1.77
C VAL A 14 1.05 -3.84 -1.38
N GLY A 15 1.35 -4.71 -0.42
CA GLY A 15 2.71 -5.06 -0.02
C GLY A 15 3.02 -6.51 -0.40
N LEU A 16 4.14 -6.72 -1.10
CA LEU A 16 4.60 -8.05 -1.50
C LEU A 16 6.00 -8.28 -0.92
N GLY A 17 6.11 -9.27 -0.03
CA GLY A 17 7.39 -9.74 0.46
C GLY A 17 7.84 -10.96 -0.35
N LEU A 18 9.04 -10.88 -0.95
CA LEU A 18 9.61 -11.93 -1.81
C LEU A 18 10.86 -12.59 -1.20
N ASP A 19 11.16 -12.28 0.05
CA ASP A 19 12.33 -12.74 0.82
C ASP A 19 12.01 -13.90 1.78
N GLY A 20 10.77 -14.41 1.77
CA GLY A 20 10.37 -15.57 2.57
C GLY A 20 11.11 -16.83 2.12
N LYS A 21 11.96 -17.36 3.00
CA LYS A 21 12.71 -18.61 2.79
C LYS A 21 12.17 -19.77 3.62
N ASP A 22 11.23 -19.48 4.52
CA ASP A 22 10.58 -20.45 5.38
C ASP A 22 9.27 -20.95 4.76
N GLU A 23 8.74 -22.05 5.29
CA GLU A 23 7.55 -22.72 4.74
C GLU A 23 6.23 -21.99 5.04
N HIS A 24 6.26 -20.83 5.70
CA HIS A 24 5.05 -20.09 6.08
C HIS A 24 4.66 -19.04 5.05
N ILE A 25 3.40 -19.12 4.61
CA ILE A 25 2.77 -18.09 3.79
C ILE A 25 2.09 -17.09 4.73
N ARG A 26 2.66 -15.87 4.80
CA ARG A 26 2.14 -14.79 5.62
C ARG A 26 1.19 -13.91 4.81
N ILE A 27 -0.04 -13.72 5.27
CA ILE A 27 -1.05 -12.90 4.59
C ILE A 27 -1.75 -12.01 5.62
N THR A 28 -1.72 -10.70 5.39
CA THR A 28 -2.45 -9.71 6.21
C THR A 28 -3.36 -8.89 5.31
N THR A 29 -4.64 -8.80 5.66
CA THR A 29 -5.62 -8.01 4.88
C THR A 29 -6.26 -6.96 5.78
N GLY A 30 -6.30 -5.72 5.29
CA GLY A 30 -6.96 -4.59 5.93
C GLY A 30 -8.04 -3.97 5.03
N PRO A 31 -8.75 -2.94 5.52
CA PRO A 31 -9.84 -2.29 4.78
C PRO A 31 -9.37 -1.59 3.50
N ASN A 32 -8.10 -1.22 3.44
CA ASN A 32 -7.48 -0.46 2.36
C ASN A 32 -6.04 -0.92 2.05
N PHE A 33 -5.61 -2.06 2.59
CA PHE A 33 -4.32 -2.65 2.25
C PHE A 33 -4.36 -4.18 2.21
N ARG A 34 -3.39 -4.79 1.51
CA ARG A 34 -3.16 -6.23 1.52
C ARG A 34 -1.66 -6.52 1.45
N LEU A 35 -1.17 -7.30 2.41
CA LEU A 35 0.24 -7.70 2.53
C LEU A 35 0.33 -9.20 2.31
N ILE A 36 1.24 -9.63 1.44
CA ILE A 36 1.38 -11.03 1.05
C ILE A 36 2.86 -11.40 1.03
N GLY A 37 3.22 -12.49 1.68
CA GLY A 37 4.57 -13.04 1.69
C GLY A 37 5.56 -12.26 2.57
N GLY A 38 6.84 -12.56 2.37
CA GLY A 38 7.96 -12.03 3.15
C GLY A 38 8.41 -12.96 4.28
N SER A 39 9.67 -12.80 4.69
CA SER A 39 10.13 -13.39 5.95
C SER A 39 9.35 -12.82 7.13
N GLU A 40 9.50 -13.41 8.32
CA GLU A 40 8.85 -12.90 9.53
C GLU A 40 9.15 -11.42 9.78
N GLU A 41 10.42 -11.04 9.67
CA GLU A 41 10.88 -9.67 9.88
C GLU A 41 10.34 -8.70 8.81
N THR A 42 10.41 -9.07 7.53
CA THR A 42 9.89 -8.24 6.44
C THR A 42 8.37 -8.11 6.52
N HIS A 43 7.66 -9.19 6.83
CA HIS A 43 6.20 -9.15 6.96
C HIS A 43 5.77 -8.28 8.15
N ALA A 44 6.46 -8.37 9.29
CA ALA A 44 6.21 -7.51 10.44
C ALA A 44 6.45 -6.03 10.10
N THR A 45 7.53 -5.73 9.38
CA THR A 45 7.81 -4.36 8.91
C THR A 45 6.75 -3.85 7.94
N MET A 46 6.27 -4.69 7.02
CA MET A 46 5.15 -4.35 6.13
C MET A 46 3.86 -4.04 6.92
N GLN A 47 3.56 -4.83 7.95
CA GLN A 47 2.40 -4.61 8.82
C GLN A 47 2.50 -3.27 9.54
N GLU A 48 3.66 -2.97 10.15
CA GLU A 48 3.89 -1.71 10.85
C GLU A 48 3.70 -0.51 9.92
N LYS A 49 4.26 -0.55 8.71
CA LYS A 49 4.12 0.52 7.72
C LYS A 49 2.67 0.70 7.27
N ALA A 50 1.93 -0.39 7.07
CA ALA A 50 0.51 -0.32 6.72
C ALA A 50 -0.34 0.30 7.82
N ILE A 51 -0.04 -0.01 9.09
CA ILE A 51 -0.71 0.60 10.26
C ILE A 51 -0.40 2.09 10.33
N LYS A 52 0.90 2.48 10.29
CA LYS A 52 1.32 3.90 10.32
C LYS A 52 0.67 4.72 9.21
N MET A 53 0.65 4.18 7.99
CA MET A 53 -0.03 4.82 6.85
C MET A 53 -1.51 5.08 7.17
N ASN A 54 -2.21 4.10 7.72
CA ASN A 54 -3.61 4.24 8.11
C ASN A 54 -3.83 5.24 9.24
N GLU A 55 -2.94 5.28 10.24
CA GLU A 55 -3.01 6.28 11.31
C GLU A 55 -2.85 7.69 10.75
N HIS A 56 -1.89 7.92 9.84
CA HIS A 56 -1.73 9.22 9.21
C HIS A 56 -2.95 9.62 8.37
N LEU A 57 -3.57 8.68 7.65
CA LEU A 57 -4.80 8.90 6.90
C LEU A 57 -5.97 9.26 7.83
N GLN A 58 -6.14 8.52 8.92
CA GLN A 58 -7.17 8.78 9.92
C GLN A 58 -6.99 10.14 10.60
N ARG A 59 -5.75 10.52 10.96
CA ARG A 59 -5.43 11.84 11.52
C ARG A 59 -5.80 12.99 10.58
N ARG A 60 -5.76 12.77 9.26
CA ARG A 60 -6.19 13.74 8.25
C ARG A 60 -7.68 13.65 7.91
N GLY A 61 -8.42 12.69 8.47
CA GLY A 61 -9.81 12.40 8.10
C GLY A 61 -9.97 11.92 6.66
N LYS A 62 -8.90 11.39 6.06
CA LYS A 62 -8.85 10.94 4.66
C LYS A 62 -8.74 9.41 4.58
N THR A 63 -9.05 8.87 3.41
CA THR A 63 -8.82 7.47 3.06
C THR A 63 -7.87 7.38 1.86
N LEU A 64 -7.35 6.19 1.58
CA LEU A 64 -6.56 5.95 0.36
C LEU A 64 -7.31 6.37 -0.92
N ASP A 65 -8.65 6.29 -0.91
CA ASP A 65 -9.50 6.69 -2.04
C ASP A 65 -9.45 8.21 -2.30
N THR A 66 -9.41 9.00 -1.22
CA THR A 66 -9.60 10.45 -1.23
C THR A 66 -8.30 11.26 -1.30
N ILE A 67 -7.14 10.65 -1.02
CA ILE A 67 -5.85 11.35 -1.10
C ILE A 67 -5.39 11.52 -2.56
N SER A 68 -4.65 12.61 -2.81
CA SER A 68 -3.93 12.83 -4.08
C SER A 68 -2.67 11.97 -4.17
N ARG A 69 -2.07 11.90 -5.36
CA ARG A 69 -0.80 11.20 -5.58
C ARG A 69 0.33 11.85 -4.77
N GLU A 70 0.39 13.17 -4.73
CA GLU A 70 1.38 13.94 -3.95
C GLU A 70 1.25 13.67 -2.45
N GLU A 71 0.03 13.65 -1.92
CA GLU A 71 -0.21 13.30 -0.52
C GLU A 71 0.20 11.85 -0.22
N PHE A 72 -0.06 10.93 -1.15
CA PHE A 72 0.41 9.56 -1.00
C PHE A 72 1.93 9.47 -0.96
N HIS A 73 2.65 10.21 -1.82
CA HIS A 73 4.10 10.24 -1.81
C HIS A 73 4.65 10.85 -0.51
N GLU A 74 4.07 11.93 -0.01
CA GLU A 74 4.46 12.52 1.28
C GLU A 74 4.21 11.54 2.44
N LEU A 75 3.10 10.82 2.41
CA LEU A 75 2.80 9.80 3.42
C LEU A 75 3.74 8.61 3.32
N ALA A 76 4.07 8.16 2.11
CA ALA A 76 4.99 7.07 1.85
C ALA A 76 6.41 7.41 2.33
N ASP A 77 6.87 8.64 2.08
CA ASP A 77 8.15 9.17 2.57
C ASP A 77 8.19 9.15 4.11
N LYS A 78 7.12 9.60 4.77
CA LYS A 78 6.99 9.57 6.24
C LYS A 78 7.04 8.19 6.86
N VAL A 79 6.60 7.16 6.14
CA VAL A 79 6.64 5.77 6.63
C VAL A 79 7.80 4.96 6.03
N GLU A 80 8.76 5.65 5.40
CA GLU A 80 9.95 5.07 4.77
C GLU A 80 9.58 3.93 3.82
N LEU A 81 8.48 4.07 3.08
CA LEU A 81 8.13 3.17 2.01
C LEU A 81 9.03 3.51 0.82
N PRO A 82 9.93 2.60 0.39
CA PRO A 82 10.73 2.82 -0.80
C PRO A 82 9.77 2.91 -1.98
N LEU A 83 9.53 4.14 -2.43
CA LEU A 83 8.86 4.36 -3.69
C LEU A 83 9.83 3.89 -4.76
N LEU A 84 9.42 2.93 -5.58
CA LEU A 84 10.08 2.74 -6.86
C LEU A 84 9.91 4.08 -7.57
N ASP A 85 11.02 4.82 -7.71
CA ASP A 85 11.07 6.01 -8.55
C ASP A 85 10.33 5.69 -9.84
N GLU A 86 9.52 6.64 -10.34
CA GLU A 86 8.97 6.49 -11.68
C GLU A 86 10.12 6.05 -12.59
N PRO A 87 9.94 5.03 -13.46
CA PRO A 87 10.95 4.78 -14.47
C PRO A 87 11.11 6.10 -15.20
N VAL A 88 12.25 6.77 -14.96
CA VAL A 88 12.65 7.95 -15.72
C VAL A 88 12.51 7.48 -17.15
N HIS A 89 11.52 8.04 -17.85
CA HIS A 89 11.35 7.80 -19.27
C HIS A 89 12.68 8.27 -19.86
N ARG A 90 13.61 7.33 -20.07
CA ARG A 90 14.82 7.58 -20.84
C ARG A 90 14.31 7.73 -22.26
N ALA A 91 13.87 8.95 -22.56
CA ALA A 91 13.70 9.43 -23.90
C ALA A 91 15.12 9.57 -24.48
N ASN A 92 15.34 8.81 -25.55
CA ASN A 92 16.49 8.76 -26.46
C ASN A 92 17.79 8.17 -25.93
#